data_AF-A0A2N6N8A9-F1
#
_entry.id   AF-A0A2N6N8A9-F1
#
_cell.length_a   1.000
_cell.length_b   1.000
_cell.length_c   1.000
_cell.angle_alpha   90.00
_cell.angle_beta   90.00
_cell.angle_gamma   90.00
#
_symmetry.space_group_name_H-M   'P 1'
#
loop_
_entity.id
_entity.type
_entity.pdbx_description
1 polymer ?
#
loop_
_entity_poly.entity_id
_entity_poly.type
_entity_poly.pdbx_seq_one_letter_code
_entity_poly.pdbx_strand_id
1 'polypeptide(L)' 'MDEGRNMILLFPSLIHFKSDKERENFKPRLHMFYQQRVIDVPDGLPKWSGINEDSELIEDSPPEKIKEEERERIKR' A
#
# COMPACT_ATOMS: atom_id res chain seq x y z
N MET A 1 8.81 18.29 8.16
CA MET A 1 8.69 16.87 7.79
C MET A 1 9.98 16.21 8.26
N ASP A 2 9.90 15.30 9.23
CA ASP A 2 11.07 14.67 9.87
C ASP A 2 11.02 13.15 9.57
N GLU A 3 10.69 12.81 8.31
CA GLU A 3 10.34 11.44 7.88
C GLU A 3 11.46 10.43 8.14
N GLY A 4 12.71 10.90 8.21
CA GLY A 4 13.86 10.05 8.52
C GLY A 4 14.13 9.79 10.01
N ARG A 5 13.56 10.58 10.94
CA ARG A 5 13.89 10.48 12.38
C ARG A 5 13.04 9.47 13.14
N ASN A 6 11.84 9.16 12.65
CA ASN A 6 10.93 8.16 13.24
C ASN A 6 10.66 7.01 12.25
N MET A 7 11.72 6.54 11.59
CA MET A 7 11.70 5.45 10.62
C MET A 7 12.16 4.15 11.28
N ILE A 8 11.49 3.05 10.96
CA ILE A 8 12.00 1.69 11.20
C ILE A 8 12.06 0.96 9.86
N LEU A 9 13.15 0.22 9.62
CA LEU A 9 13.27 -0.70 8.50
C LEU A 9 12.89 -2.10 9.00
N LEU A 10 11.84 -2.69 8.43
CA LEU A 10 11.31 -3.98 8.85
C LEU A 10 11.15 -4.91 7.65
N PHE A 11 11.62 -6.15 7.79
CA PHE A 11 11.39 -7.20 6.80
C PHE A 11 10.06 -7.90 7.12
N PRO A 12 9.10 -7.98 6.17
CA PRO A 12 7.79 -8.58 6.42
C PRO A 12 7.84 -10.02 6.96
N SER A 13 8.84 -10.80 6.58
CA SER A 13 9.04 -12.18 7.04
C SER A 13 9.34 -12.32 8.53
N LEU A 14 9.68 -11.22 9.22
CA LEU A 14 9.98 -11.21 10.66
C LEU A 14 8.72 -11.02 11.51
N ILE A 15 7.56 -10.77 10.90
CA ILE A 15 6.32 -10.48 11.61
C ILE A 15 5.47 -11.74 11.71
N HIS A 16 5.14 -12.14 12.93
CA HIS A 16 4.21 -13.24 13.19
C HIS A 16 2.82 -12.68 13.51
N PHE A 17 1.91 -12.74 12.55
CA PHE A 17 0.51 -12.33 12.74
C PHE A 17 -0.26 -13.44 13.47
N LYS A 18 -1.10 -13.05 14.42
CA LYS A 18 -1.95 -13.99 15.18
C LYS A 18 -3.25 -14.33 14.44
N SER A 19 -3.64 -13.50 13.48
CA SER A 19 -4.85 -13.71 12.66
C SER A 19 -4.71 -13.08 11.28
N ASP A 20 -5.53 -13.54 10.32
CA ASP A 20 -5.59 -12.93 9.00
C ASP A 20 -6.01 -11.45 9.06
N LYS A 21 -6.86 -11.08 10.02
CA LYS A 21 -7.28 -9.69 10.24
C LYS A 21 -6.11 -8.79 10.63
N GLU A 22 -5.17 -9.28 11.45
CA GLU A 22 -3.96 -8.50 11.79
C GLU A 22 -3.06 -8.31 10.57
N ARG A 23 -2.93 -9.34 9.72
CA ARG A 23 -2.18 -9.24 8.46
C ARG A 23 -2.83 -8.23 7.51
N GLU A 24 -4.15 -8.22 7.40
CA GLU A 24 -4.88 -7.21 6.62
C GLU A 24 -4.63 -5.78 7.13
N ASN A 25 -4.65 -5.60 8.46
CA ASN A 25 -4.38 -4.31 9.08
C ASN A 25 -2.94 -3.82 8.87
N PHE A 26 -1.98 -4.73 8.64
CA PHE A 26 -0.58 -4.42 8.38
C PHE A 26 -0.29 -4.04 6.92
N LYS A 27 -1.26 -4.18 6.00
CA LYS A 27 -1.05 -3.78 4.61
C LYS A 27 -0.62 -2.30 4.52
N PRO A 28 0.35 -1.96 3.64
CA PRO A 28 0.81 -0.60 3.48
C PRO A 28 -0.35 0.31 3.02
N ARG A 29 -0.41 1.51 3.61
CA ARG A 29 -1.44 2.53 3.29
C ARG A 29 -0.93 3.62 2.35
N LEU A 30 0.38 3.84 2.41
CA LEU A 30 1.10 4.83 1.63
C LEU A 30 2.37 4.14 1.15
N HIS A 31 2.76 4.45 -0.07
CA HIS A 31 4.03 4.05 -0.66
C HIS A 31 4.69 5.29 -1.23
N MET A 32 6.02 5.28 -1.31
CA MET A 32 6.72 6.46 -1.78
C MET A 32 6.54 6.63 -3.29
N PHE A 33 6.93 5.69 -4.15
CA PHE A 33 6.71 5.80 -5.61
C PHE A 33 6.78 4.41 -6.28
N TYR A 34 5.81 4.02 -7.11
CA TYR A 34 5.86 2.73 -7.83
C TYR A 34 6.41 2.83 -9.27
N GLN A 35 6.68 4.03 -9.79
CA GLN A 35 7.29 4.18 -11.12
C GLN A 35 8.72 3.63 -11.17
N GLN A 36 9.46 3.72 -10.05
CA GLN A 36 10.83 3.25 -9.92
C GLN A 36 10.89 2.06 -8.97
N ARG A 37 10.35 0.92 -9.42
CA ARG A 37 10.37 -0.34 -8.66
C ARG A 37 11.29 -1.37 -9.30
N VAL A 38 11.95 -2.15 -8.46
CA VAL A 38 12.77 -3.29 -8.90
C VAL A 38 11.90 -4.53 -9.12
N ILE A 39 10.74 -4.61 -8.46
CA ILE A 39 9.80 -5.73 -8.54
C ILE A 39 8.36 -5.24 -8.61
N ASP A 40 7.52 -5.98 -9.32
CA ASP A 40 6.06 -5.84 -9.30
C ASP A 40 5.48 -6.62 -8.12
N VAL A 41 4.62 -5.97 -7.33
CA VAL A 41 3.94 -6.61 -6.18
C VAL A 41 2.44 -6.71 -6.49
N PRO A 42 1.89 -7.87 -6.91
CA PRO A 42 0.47 -8.00 -7.24
C PRO A 42 -0.38 -8.18 -5.98
N ASP A 43 -0.44 -7.15 -5.14
CA ASP A 43 -1.16 -7.15 -3.84
C ASP A 43 -2.63 -6.70 -3.94
N GLY A 44 -3.08 -6.31 -5.14
CA GLY A 44 -4.42 -5.80 -5.40
C GLY A 44 -4.65 -4.36 -4.94
N LEU A 45 -3.63 -3.72 -4.34
CA LEU A 45 -3.72 -2.36 -3.83
C LEU A 45 -3.47 -1.33 -4.96
N PRO A 46 -4.01 -0.11 -4.85
CA PRO A 46 -3.70 0.96 -5.79
C PRO A 46 -2.21 1.29 -5.80
N LYS A 47 -1.63 1.35 -6.99
CA LYS A 47 -0.26 1.81 -7.20
C LYS A 47 -0.27 3.11 -7.98
N TRP A 48 0.54 4.05 -7.51
CA TRP A 48 0.65 5.39 -8.07
C TRP A 48 2.08 5.62 -8.57
N SER A 49 2.23 6.26 -9.73
CA SER A 49 3.55 6.60 -10.30
C SER A 49 4.31 7.59 -9.41
N GLY A 50 3.57 8.50 -8.79
CA GLY A 50 3.99 9.58 -7.93
C GLY A 50 3.35 9.51 -6.53
N ILE A 51 3.03 10.68 -5.99
CA ILE A 51 2.22 10.85 -4.77
C ILE A 51 0.81 10.35 -5.05
N ASN A 52 0.17 9.69 -4.07
CA ASN A 52 -1.22 9.25 -4.20
C ASN A 52 -2.15 10.43 -4.51
N GLU A 53 -3.17 10.21 -5.34
CA GLU A 53 -4.17 11.21 -5.78
C GLU A 53 -3.63 12.33 -6.70
N ASP A 54 -2.33 12.63 -6.65
CA ASP A 54 -1.66 13.64 -7.48
C ASP A 54 -0.89 13.06 -8.67
N SER A 55 -0.98 11.75 -8.90
CA SER A 55 -0.23 11.07 -9.96
C SER A 55 -1.04 9.97 -10.65
N GLU A 56 -0.47 9.38 -11.69
CA GLU A 56 -1.16 8.38 -12.49
C GLU A 56 -1.22 7.02 -11.79
N LEU A 57 -2.38 6.37 -11.90
CA LEU A 57 -2.56 5.00 -11.46
C LEU A 57 -1.83 4.04 -12.41
N ILE A 58 -1.12 3.06 -11.87
CA ILE A 58 -0.40 2.08 -12.66
C ILE A 58 -1.30 0.87 -12.96
N GLU A 59 -1.20 0.30 -14.18
CA GLU A 59 -2.08 -0.74 -14.77
C GLU A 59 -2.36 -1.96 -13.88
N ASP A 60 -1.49 -2.28 -12.91
CA ASP A 60 -1.64 -3.45 -12.04
C ASP A 60 -2.87 -3.40 -11.11
N SER A 61 -3.59 -2.28 -11.05
CA SER A 61 -4.67 -2.04 -10.11
C SER A 61 -5.93 -1.57 -10.86
N PRO A 62 -6.97 -2.40 -11.01
CA PRO A 62 -8.21 -1.99 -11.66
C PRO A 62 -8.88 -0.83 -10.88
N PRO A 63 -9.21 0.31 -11.52
CA PRO A 63 -9.76 1.50 -10.85
C PRO A 63 -11.00 1.24 -10.01
N GLU A 64 -11.85 0.30 -10.43
CA GLU A 64 -13.09 -0.04 -9.72
C GLU A 64 -12.83 -0.82 -8.42
N LYS A 65 -11.84 -1.72 -8.41
CA LYS A 65 -11.47 -2.46 -7.19
C LYS A 65 -10.92 -1.52 -6.12
N ILE A 66 -10.16 -0.51 -6.52
CA ILE A 66 -9.59 0.49 -5.62
C ILE A 66 -10.71 1.28 -4.94
N LYS A 67 -11.67 1.80 -5.73
CA LYS A 67 -12.81 2.56 -5.18
C LYS A 67 -13.66 1.72 -4.24
N GLU A 68 -13.83 0.44 -4.53
CA GLU A 68 -14.56 -0.49 -3.66
C GLU A 68 -13.82 -0.72 -2.35
N GLU A 69 -12.52 -1.01 -2.39
CA GLU A 69 -11.69 -1.18 -1.20
C GLU A 69 -11.66 0.10 -0.34
N GLU A 70 -11.55 1.27 -0.96
CA GLU A 70 -11.54 2.56 -0.27
C GLU A 70 -12.90 2.86 0.39
N ARG A 71 -14.02 2.53 -0.29
CA ARG A 71 -15.37 2.67 0.28
C ARG A 71 -15.60 1.73 1.45
N GLU A 72 -15.24 0.47 1.32
CA GLU A 72 -15.36 -0.51 2.42
C GLU A 72 -14.48 -0.13 3.60
N ARG A 73 -13.35 0.54 3.33
CA ARG A 73 -12.45 1.05 4.36
C ARG A 73 -13.00 2.27 5.10
N ILE A 74 -13.65 3.22 4.42
CA ILE A 74 -14.28 4.40 5.06
C ILE A 74 -15.46 3.97 5.95
N LYS A 75 -16.10 2.83 5.64
CA LYS A 75 -17.20 2.27 6.43
C LYS A 75 -16.74 1.50 7.69
N ARG A 76 -15.47 1.09 7.78
CA ARG A 76 -14.89 0.34 8.93
C ARG A 76 -14.37 1.29 10.00
#